data_AF-A0A415JU87-F1
#
_entry.id   AF-A0A415JU87-F1
#
_cell.length_a   1.000
_cell.length_b   1.000
_cell.length_c   1.000
_cell.angle_alpha   90.00
_cell.angle_beta   90.00
_cell.angle_gamma   90.00
#
_symmetry.space_group_name_H-M   'P 1'
#
loop_
_entity.id
_entity.type
_entity.pdbx_description
1 polymer ?
#
loop_
_entity_poly.entity_id
_entity_poly.type
_entity_poly.pdbx_seq_one_letter_code
_entity_poly.pdbx_strand_id
1 'polypeptide(L)' 'MSESKNSSYKGLTEARRRANKKYNDRFVEIKVRVTPEKRSIIQEHAASMGESATAFINRAIDEAMERDKEK' A
#
# COMPACT_ATOMS: atom_id res chain seq x y z
N MET A 1 35.63 1.45 -27.76
CA MET A 1 34.96 2.72 -27.40
C MET A 1 33.60 2.37 -26.82
N SER A 2 33.49 2.24 -25.50
CA SER A 2 32.20 2.00 -24.84
C SER A 2 31.57 3.35 -24.52
N GLU A 3 30.50 3.69 -25.23
CA GLU A 3 29.71 4.90 -24.97
C GLU A 3 29.15 4.85 -23.55
N SER A 4 29.60 5.78 -22.70
CA SER A 4 29.01 6.02 -21.39
C SER A 4 27.64 6.65 -21.58
N LYS A 5 26.57 5.91 -21.23
CA LYS A 5 25.22 6.46 -21.15
C LYS A 5 25.17 7.51 -20.04
N ASN A 6 25.26 8.78 -20.40
CA ASN A 6 24.99 9.89 -19.48
C ASN A 6 23.53 9.80 -18.99
N SER A 7 23.35 9.35 -17.75
CA SER A 7 22.03 9.33 -17.10
C SER A 7 21.57 10.76 -16.83
N SER A 8 20.73 11.29 -17.72
CA SER A 8 20.06 12.60 -17.57
C SER A 8 18.91 12.53 -16.55
N TYR A 9 19.20 12.11 -15.31
CA TYR A 9 18.21 12.11 -14.24
C TYR A 9 18.44 13.30 -13.30
N LYS A 10 17.75 14.42 -13.57
CA LYS A 10 17.84 15.67 -12.81
C LYS A 10 17.10 15.62 -11.45
N GLY A 11 16.72 14.44 -10.98
CA GLY A 11 15.87 14.25 -9.81
C GLY A 11 14.38 14.59 -10.06
N LEU A 12 13.53 14.32 -9.07
CA LEU A 12 12.12 14.76 -9.11
C LEU A 12 12.05 16.30 -9.17
N THR A 13 11.27 16.83 -10.11
CA THR A 13 10.94 18.27 -10.15
C THR A 13 10.21 18.69 -8.86
N GLU A 14 10.31 19.96 -8.49
CA GLU A 14 9.60 20.48 -7.30
C GLU A 14 8.09 20.25 -7.36
N ALA A 15 7.50 20.40 -8.55
CA ALA A 15 6.09 20.11 -8.80
C ALA A 15 5.77 18.64 -8.47
N ARG A 16 6.61 17.70 -8.91
CA ARG A 16 6.42 16.27 -8.62
C ARG A 16 6.63 15.95 -7.14
N ARG A 17 7.56 16.63 -6.44
CA ARG A 17 7.73 16.49 -4.98
C ARG A 17 6.49 16.96 -4.21
N ARG A 18 5.93 18.13 -4.57
CA ARG A 18 4.70 18.66 -3.94
C ARG A 18 3.49 17.75 -4.17
N ALA A 19 3.34 17.21 -5.38
CA ALA A 19 2.27 16.27 -5.70
C ALA A 19 2.38 14.97 -4.87
N ASN A 20 3.58 14.39 -4.78
CA ASN A 20 3.82 13.20 -3.96
C ASN A 20 3.54 13.46 -2.47
N LYS A 21 3.99 14.61 -1.94
CA LYS A 21 3.71 15.00 -0.55
C LYS A 21 2.20 15.09 -0.29
N LYS A 22 1.46 15.80 -1.15
CA LYS A 22 -0.01 15.94 -1.04
C LYS A 22 -0.76 14.61 -1.16
N TYR A 23 -0.20 13.62 -1.85
CA TYR A 23 -0.79 12.28 -1.90
C TYR A 23 -0.54 11.53 -0.59
N ASN A 24 0.71 11.51 -0.12
CA ASN A 24 1.10 10.81 1.10
C ASN A 24 0.44 11.40 2.36
N ASP A 25 0.23 12.72 2.42
CA ASP A 25 -0.41 13.39 3.56
C ASP A 25 -1.87 12.94 3.79
N ARG A 26 -2.50 12.24 2.84
CA ARG A 26 -3.88 11.73 2.97
C ARG A 26 -3.98 10.37 3.64
N PHE A 27 -2.85 9.66 3.77
CA PHE A 27 -2.84 8.29 4.22
C PHE A 27 -1.95 8.15 5.45
N VAL A 28 -2.41 7.38 6.43
CA VAL A 28 -1.63 7.00 7.61
C VAL A 28 -1.19 5.55 7.42
N GLU A 29 0.09 5.27 7.64
CA GLU A 29 0.61 3.90 7.60
C GLU A 29 0.34 3.17 8.90
N ILE A 30 -0.36 2.03 8.83
CA ILE A 30 -0.54 1.12 9.96
C ILE A 30 0.43 -0.05 9.80
N LYS A 31 1.37 -0.19 10.75
CA LYS A 31 2.31 -1.31 10.77
C LYS A 31 1.71 -2.48 11.55
N VAL A 32 1.26 -3.50 10.81
CA VAL A 32 0.76 -4.75 11.38
C VAL A 32 1.87 -5.80 11.40
N ARG A 33 2.05 -6.47 12.55
CA ARG A 33 2.95 -7.62 12.66
C ARG A 33 2.16 -8.90 12.44
N VAL A 34 2.53 -9.65 11.42
CA VAL A 34 1.97 -10.96 11.11
C VAL A 34 3.10 -11.96 10.85
N THR A 35 2.82 -13.25 10.99
CA THR A 35 3.75 -14.28 10.55
C THR A 35 3.86 -14.29 9.02
N PRO A 36 4.99 -14.75 8.44
CA PRO A 36 5.13 -14.85 6.98
C PRO A 36 4.03 -15.70 6.34
N GLU A 37 3.65 -16.81 6.99
CA GLU A 37 2.58 -17.70 6.53
C GLU A 37 1.23 -16.97 6.46
N LYS A 38 0.86 -16.23 7.51
CA LYS A 38 -0.37 -15.43 7.51
C LYS A 38 -0.35 -14.36 6.43
N ARG A 39 0.80 -13.74 6.16
CA ARG A 39 0.91 -12.75 5.07
C ARG A 39 0.59 -13.37 3.72
N SER A 40 1.10 -14.56 3.42
CA SER A 40 0.81 -15.27 2.18
C SER A 40 -0.67 -15.62 2.07
N ILE A 41 -1.27 -16.16 3.14
CA ILE A 41 -2.70 -16.51 3.17
C ILE A 41 -3.57 -15.27 2.92
N ILE A 42 -3.27 -14.15 3.57
CA ILE A 42 -4.00 -12.88 3.37
C ILE A 42 -3.90 -12.42 1.91
N GLN A 43 -2.72 -12.52 1.31
CA GLN A 43 -2.49 -12.09 -0.05
C GLN A 43 -3.20 -12.98 -1.08
N GLU A 44 -3.18 -14.30 -0.88
CA GLU A 44 -3.91 -15.27 -1.71
C GLU A 44 -5.43 -15.08 -1.59
N HIS A 45 -5.93 -14.88 -0.38
CA HIS A 45 -7.35 -14.64 -0.16
C HIS A 45 -7.81 -13.34 -0.84
N ALA A 46 -7.08 -12.24 -0.65
CA ALA A 46 -7.37 -10.98 -1.33
C ALA A 46 -7.36 -11.15 -2.87
N ALA A 47 -6.37 -11.87 -3.42
CA ALA A 47 -6.29 -12.16 -4.84
C ALA A 47 -7.49 -12.98 -5.34
N SER A 48 -7.94 -13.98 -4.56
CA SER A 48 -9.13 -14.77 -4.91
C SER A 48 -10.42 -13.95 -4.92
N MET A 49 -10.49 -12.89 -4.11
CA MET A 49 -11.60 -11.95 -4.05
C MET A 49 -11.48 -10.81 -5.09
N GLY A 50 -10.40 -10.79 -5.88
CA GLY A 50 -10.14 -9.75 -6.89
C GLY A 50 -9.73 -8.39 -6.29
N GLU A 51 -9.28 -8.37 -5.03
CA GLU A 51 -8.91 -7.16 -4.31
C GLU A 51 -7.43 -7.16 -3.88
N SER A 52 -6.91 -5.98 -3.55
CA SER A 52 -5.55 -5.89 -2.99
C SER A 52 -5.54 -6.31 -1.52
N ALA A 53 -4.40 -6.81 -1.03
CA ALA A 53 -4.25 -7.17 0.38
C ALA A 53 -4.58 -6.00 1.33
N THR A 54 -4.25 -4.76 0.94
CA THR A 54 -4.60 -3.55 1.72
C THR A 54 -6.10 -3.30 1.73
N ALA A 55 -6.78 -3.43 0.58
CA ALA A 55 -8.22 -3.26 0.50
C ALA A 55 -8.96 -4.32 1.35
N PHE A 56 -8.52 -5.58 1.27
CA PHE A 56 -9.03 -6.66 2.10
C PHE A 56 -8.86 -6.38 3.59
N ILE A 57 -7.69 -5.89 4.02
CA ILE A 57 -7.44 -5.57 5.43
C ILE A 57 -8.38 -4.46 5.92
N ASN A 58 -8.57 -3.39 5.15
CA ASN A 58 -9.48 -2.32 5.53
C ASN A 58 -10.92 -2.82 5.62
N ARG A 59 -11.38 -3.56 4.61
CA ARG A 59 -12.72 -4.18 4.61
C ARG A 59 -12.94 -5.09 5.81
N ALA A 60 -11.97 -5.94 6.14
CA ALA A 60 -12.06 -6.84 7.28
C ALA A 60 -12.10 -6.09 8.63
N ILE A 61 -11.42 -4.95 8.75
CA ILE A 61 -11.48 -4.08 9.94
C ILE A 61 -12.87 -3.46 10.04
N ASP A 62 -13.40 -2.89 8.95
CA ASP A 62 -14.73 -2.26 8.92
C ASP A 62 -15.83 -3.27 9.27
N GLU A 63 -15.82 -4.45 8.64
CA GLU A 63 -16.77 -5.54 8.91
C GLU A 63 -16.67 -6.08 10.35
N ALA A 64 -15.47 -6.12 10.93
CA ALA A 64 -15.29 -6.51 12.33
C ALA A 64 -15.87 -5.44 13.27
N MET A 65 -15.57 -4.16 13.02
CA MET A 65 -16.08 -3.05 13.81
C MET A 65 -17.60 -2.92 13.73
N GLU A 66 -18.22 -3.19 12.57
CA GLU A 66 -19.67 -3.18 12.42
C GLU A 66 -20.32 -4.31 13.21
N ARG A 67 -19.81 -5.54 13.10
CA ARG A 67 -20.31 -6.68 13.89
C ARG A 67 -20.21 -6.47 15.39
N ASP A 68 -19.16 -5.81 15.85
CA ASP A 68 -18.98 -5.52 17.28
C ASP A 68 -19.95 -4.44 17.80
N LYS A 69 -20.51 -3.59 16.94
CA LYS A 69 -21.56 -2.61 17.32
C LYS A 69 -22.93 -3.24 17.54
N GLU A 70 -23.17 -4.40 16.92
CA GLU A 70 -24.45 -5.13 17.03
C GLU A 70 -24.51 -6.08 18.24
N LYS A 71 -23.46 -6.07 19.08
CA LYS A 71 -23.34 -6.84 20.32
C LYS A 71 -23.78 -6.04 21.54
#